data_AF-A0AAU7RKH1-F1
#
_entry.id   AF-A0AAU7RKH1-F1
#
_cell.length_a   1.000
_cell.length_b   1.000
_cell.length_c   1.000
_cell.angle_alpha   90.00
_cell.angle_beta   90.00
_cell.angle_gamma   90.00
#
_symmetry.space_group_name_H-M   'P 1'
#
loop_
_entity.id
_entity.type
_entity.pdbx_description
1 polymer ?
#
loop_
_entity_poly.entity_id
_entity_poly.type
_entity_poly.pdbx_seq_one_letter_code
_entity_poly.pdbx_strand_id
1 'polypeptide(L)'
;MSQKNSTTSESTSRVACQDHIDRLTTELRSQSTELERLHAIYDELDTRNGLLHNEVLRLKRAQRTNIQDLAHVAAALVHVSKVKGVALDPTTVGILRRRGWLPSKSRTGALRA
;
A
#
# COMPACT_ATOMS: atom_id res chain seq x y z
N MET A 1 -68.84 20.77 -33.30
CA MET A 1 -67.43 21.08 -33.64
C MET A 1 -66.53 20.93 -32.40
N SER A 2 -66.29 19.71 -31.88
CA SER A 2 -65.60 19.54 -30.58
C SER A 2 -64.52 18.44 -30.53
N GLN A 3 -64.11 17.88 -31.68
CA GLN A 3 -63.13 16.78 -31.73
C GLN A 3 -61.68 17.23 -31.96
N LYS A 4 -61.43 18.50 -32.31
CA LYS A 4 -60.07 18.98 -32.67
C LYS A 4 -59.15 19.26 -31.48
N ASN A 5 -59.67 19.38 -30.26
CA ASN A 5 -58.89 19.77 -29.08
C ASN A 5 -58.45 18.57 -28.23
N SER A 6 -59.18 17.45 -28.30
CA SER A 6 -58.86 16.21 -27.58
C SER A 6 -57.68 15.47 -28.21
N THR A 7 -57.60 15.44 -29.55
CA THR A 7 -56.53 14.75 -30.29
C THR A 7 -55.16 15.40 -30.11
N THR A 8 -55.09 16.72 -29.97
CA THR A 8 -53.85 17.49 -29.77
C THR A 8 -53.32 17.36 -28.34
N SER A 9 -54.21 17.23 -27.35
CA SER A 9 -53.81 17.05 -25.95
C SER A 9 -53.23 15.65 -25.71
N GLU A 10 -53.82 14.60 -26.29
CA GLU A 10 -53.28 13.24 -26.24
C GLU A 10 -51.95 13.09 -26.96
N SER A 11 -51.78 13.72 -28.13
CA SER A 11 -50.51 13.67 -28.87
C SER A 11 -49.38 14.36 -28.10
N THR A 12 -49.66 15.49 -27.45
CA THR A 12 -48.67 16.23 -26.66
C THR A 12 -48.28 15.46 -25.38
N SER A 13 -49.25 14.81 -24.72
CA SER A 13 -49.01 13.92 -23.58
C SER A 13 -48.12 12.73 -23.96
N ARG A 14 -48.39 12.07 -25.09
CA ARG A 14 -47.58 10.93 -25.55
C ARG A 14 -46.15 11.33 -25.88
N VAL A 15 -45.95 12.49 -26.50
CA VAL A 15 -44.61 13.04 -26.78
C VAL A 15 -43.87 13.36 -25.48
N ALA A 16 -44.52 13.97 -24.49
CA ALA A 16 -43.90 14.25 -23.19
C ALA A 16 -43.52 12.96 -22.42
N CYS A 17 -44.35 11.91 -22.50
CA CYS A 17 -44.02 10.60 -21.94
C CYS A 17 -42.83 9.96 -22.66
N GLN A 18 -42.77 10.06 -23.98
CA GLN A 18 -41.66 9.53 -24.78
C GLN A 18 -40.35 10.26 -24.45
N ASP A 19 -40.36 11.59 -24.39
CA ASP A 19 -39.19 12.39 -24.02
C ASP A 19 -38.67 12.04 -22.61
N HIS A 20 -39.58 11.73 -21.69
CA HIS A 20 -39.20 11.30 -20.34
C HIS A 20 -38.55 9.92 -20.34
N ILE A 21 -39.13 8.96 -21.08
CA ILE A 21 -38.57 7.62 -21.25
C ILE A 21 -37.19 7.68 -21.91
N ASP A 22 -37.03 8.51 -22.94
CA ASP A 22 -35.77 8.67 -23.66
C ASP A 22 -34.70 9.25 -22.74
N ARG A 23 -35.02 10.28 -21.94
CA ARG A 23 -34.09 10.85 -20.94
C ARG A 23 -33.66 9.81 -19.91
N LEU A 24 -34.62 9.10 -19.31
CA LEU A 24 -34.31 8.04 -18.34
C LEU A 24 -33.44 6.94 -18.96
N THR A 25 -33.70 6.58 -20.21
CA THR A 25 -32.91 5.57 -20.93
C THR A 25 -31.49 6.07 -21.20
N THR A 26 -31.32 7.33 -21.59
CA THR A 26 -29.98 7.93 -21.77
C THR A 26 -29.21 8.02 -20.45
N GLU A 27 -29.88 8.41 -19.37
CA GLU A 27 -29.28 8.48 -18.04
C GLU A 27 -28.86 7.10 -17.55
N LEU A 28 -29.72 6.09 -17.71
CA LEU A 28 -29.41 4.71 -17.35
C LEU A 28 -28.21 4.17 -18.14
N ARG A 29 -28.13 4.46 -19.44
CA ARG A 29 -26.96 4.08 -20.25
C ARG A 29 -25.70 4.79 -19.79
N SER A 30 -25.78 6.09 -19.52
CA SER A 30 -24.66 6.88 -18.98
C SER A 30 -24.15 6.29 -17.66
N GLN A 31 -25.05 6.02 -16.72
CA GLN A 31 -24.72 5.41 -15.44
C GLN A 31 -24.13 4.00 -15.59
N SER A 32 -24.65 3.19 -16.52
CA SER A 32 -24.09 1.87 -16.83
C SER A 32 -22.65 1.97 -17.32
N THR A 33 -22.36 2.90 -18.24
CA THR A 33 -20.98 3.09 -18.75
C THR A 33 -20.02 3.60 -17.68
N GLU A 34 -20.49 4.45 -16.77
CA GLU A 34 -19.67 4.92 -15.66
C GLU A 34 -19.37 3.80 -14.66
N LEU A 35 -20.33 2.90 -14.38
CA LEU A 35 -20.10 1.73 -13.55
C LEU A 35 -19.07 0.77 -14.17
N GLU A 36 -19.15 0.52 -15.47
CA GLU A 36 -18.15 -0.29 -16.18
C GLU A 36 -16.75 0.32 -16.09
N ARG A 37 -16.64 1.64 -16.28
CA ARG A 37 -15.38 2.38 -16.12
C ARG A 37 -14.84 2.28 -14.69
N LEU A 38 -15.69 2.47 -13.68
CA LEU A 38 -15.28 2.37 -12.27
C LEU A 38 -14.84 0.95 -11.91
N HIS A 39 -15.48 -0.08 -12.45
CA HIS A 39 -15.08 -1.46 -12.27
C HIS A 39 -13.68 -1.72 -12.85
N ALA A 40 -13.42 -1.25 -14.08
CA ALA A 40 -12.10 -1.36 -14.69
C ALA A 40 -11.00 -0.64 -13.86
N ILE A 41 -11.30 0.53 -13.30
CA ILE A 41 -10.39 1.25 -12.40
C ILE A 41 -10.14 0.45 -11.11
N TYR A 42 -11.18 -0.16 -10.56
CA TYR A 42 -11.06 -0.97 -9.35
C TYR A 42 -10.16 -2.19 -9.59
N ASP A 43 -10.35 -2.91 -10.69
CA ASP A 43 -9.52 -4.06 -11.05
C ASP A 43 -8.05 -3.66 -11.27
N GLU A 44 -7.81 -2.53 -11.93
CA GLU A 44 -6.46 -1.98 -12.07
C GLU A 44 -5.84 -1.61 -10.72
N LEU A 45 -6.62 -1.05 -9.80
CA LEU A 45 -6.14 -0.69 -8.48
C LEU A 45 -5.84 -1.94 -7.63
N ASP A 46 -6.70 -2.96 -7.70
CA ASP A 46 -6.51 -4.22 -6.97
C ASP A 46 -5.23 -4.93 -7.43
N THR A 47 -5.03 -5.02 -8.75
CA THR A 47 -3.81 -5.61 -9.32
C THR A 47 -2.54 -4.85 -8.89
N ARG A 48 -2.56 -3.51 -8.95
CA ARG A 48 -1.45 -2.66 -8.49
C ARG A 48 -1.17 -2.82 -7.00
N ASN A 49 -2.21 -2.86 -6.17
CA ASN A 49 -2.08 -3.08 -4.74
C ASN A 49 -1.49 -4.46 -4.44
N GLY A 50 -1.90 -5.49 -5.16
CA GLY A 50 -1.32 -6.82 -5.09
C GLY A 50 0.18 -6.82 -5.40
N LEU A 51 0.60 -6.12 -6.46
CA LEU A 51 2.01 -5.98 -6.82
C LEU A 51 2.82 -5.24 -5.74
N LEU A 52 2.31 -4.11 -5.25
CA LEU A 52 2.95 -3.34 -4.18
C LEU A 52 3.07 -4.15 -2.88
N HIS A 53 2.03 -4.91 -2.53
CA HIS A 53 2.06 -5.78 -1.36
C HIS A 53 3.17 -6.83 -1.47
N ASN A 54 3.28 -7.50 -2.62
CA ASN A 54 4.33 -8.48 -2.88
C ASN A 54 5.73 -7.85 -2.81
N GLU A 55 5.90 -6.65 -3.36
CA GLU A 55 7.18 -5.94 -3.32
C GLU A 55 7.57 -5.54 -1.90
N VAL A 56 6.62 -5.06 -1.09
CA VAL A 56 6.86 -4.79 0.34
C VAL A 56 7.29 -6.06 1.08
N LEU A 57 6.66 -7.19 0.81
CA LEU A 57 7.07 -8.48 1.41
C LEU A 57 8.48 -8.87 0.98
N ARG A 58 8.81 -8.72 -0.30
CA ARG A 58 10.14 -9.01 -0.85
C ARG A 58 11.21 -8.12 -0.19
N LEU A 59 10.97 -6.82 -0.10
CA LEU A 59 11.86 -5.86 0.54
C LEU A 59 12.05 -6.15 2.03
N LYS A 60 10.97 -6.50 2.75
CA LYS A 60 11.06 -6.89 4.17
C LYS A 60 11.93 -8.14 4.37
N ARG A 61 11.80 -9.14 3.49
CA ARG A 61 12.65 -10.34 3.54
C ARG A 61 14.13 -10.00 3.28
N ALA A 62 14.41 -9.23 2.23
CA ALA A 62 15.77 -8.78 1.90
C ALA A 62 16.39 -7.90 3.00
N GLN A 63 15.59 -7.02 3.61
CA GLN A 63 16.06 -6.19 4.72
C GLN A 63 16.42 -7.06 5.94
N ARG A 64 15.62 -8.10 6.24
CA ARG A 64 15.90 -9.01 7.36
C ARG A 64 17.22 -9.75 7.18
N THR A 65 17.48 -10.28 5.98
CA THR A 65 18.76 -10.96 5.68
C THR A 65 19.92 -9.98 5.79
N ASN A 66 19.80 -8.79 5.20
CA ASN A 66 20.85 -7.77 5.27
C ASN A 66 21.17 -7.36 6.72
N ILE A 67 20.17 -7.25 7.60
CA ILE A 67 20.38 -6.94 9.01
C ILE A 67 21.10 -8.10 9.73
N GLN A 68 20.77 -9.35 9.41
CA GLN A 68 21.43 -10.52 9.98
C GLN A 68 22.90 -10.59 9.54
N ASP A 69 23.17 -10.36 8.26
CA ASP A 69 24.54 -10.35 7.72
C ASP A 69 25.38 -9.25 8.36
N LEU A 70 24.82 -8.03 8.47
CA LEU A 70 25.49 -6.93 9.18
C LEU A 70 25.76 -7.25 10.65
N ALA A 71 24.82 -7.91 11.34
CA ALA A 71 25.02 -8.32 12.73
C ALA A 71 26.15 -9.36 12.85
N HIS A 72 26.26 -10.27 11.90
CA HIS A 72 27.35 -11.25 11.84
C HIS A 72 28.71 -10.57 11.62
N VAL A 73 28.79 -9.63 10.66
CA VAL A 73 30.00 -8.84 10.41
C VAL A 73 30.38 -8.01 11.63
N ALA A 74 29.41 -7.38 12.29
CA ALA A 74 29.63 -6.64 13.53
C ALA A 74 30.20 -7.53 14.65
N ALA A 75 29.65 -8.73 14.82
CA ALA A 75 30.15 -9.70 15.79
C ALA A 75 31.60 -10.12 15.47
N ALA A 76 31.91 -10.39 14.20
CA ALA A 76 33.28 -10.70 13.76
C ALA A 76 34.24 -9.54 14.03
N LEU A 77 33.83 -8.30 13.76
CA LEU A 77 34.65 -7.12 14.03
C LEU A 77 34.95 -6.95 15.53
N VAL A 78 33.93 -7.12 16.38
CA VAL A 78 34.09 -7.10 17.85
C VAL A 78 35.01 -8.24 18.31
N HIS A 79 34.89 -9.43 17.73
CA HIS A 79 35.75 -10.55 18.05
C HIS A 79 37.22 -10.27 17.69
N VAL A 80 37.47 -9.80 16.47
CA VAL A 80 38.82 -9.43 16.01
C VAL A 80 39.42 -8.32 16.88
N SER A 81 38.64 -7.30 17.23
CA SER A 81 39.06 -6.24 18.15
C SER A 81 39.54 -6.79 19.50
N LYS A 82 38.76 -7.70 20.10
CA LYS A 82 39.11 -8.34 21.37
C LYS A 82 40.35 -9.24 21.27
N VAL A 83 40.43 -10.05 20.23
CA VAL A 83 41.54 -11.01 20.04
C VAL A 83 42.85 -10.28 19.73
N LYS A 84 42.80 -9.24 18.89
CA LYS A 84 44.00 -8.48 18.49
C LYS A 84 44.33 -7.33 19.45
N GLY A 85 43.48 -7.06 20.45
CA GLY A 85 43.65 -5.93 21.37
C GLY A 85 43.55 -4.56 20.69
N VAL A 86 42.98 -4.48 19.48
CA VAL A 86 42.83 -3.23 18.73
C VAL A 86 41.48 -2.62 19.03
N ALA A 87 41.47 -1.38 19.54
CA ALA A 87 40.25 -0.66 19.83
C ALA A 87 39.46 -0.36 18.55
N LEU A 88 38.14 -0.53 18.60
CA LEU A 88 37.25 -0.06 17.55
C LEU A 88 37.12 1.47 17.63
N ASP A 89 37.03 2.12 16.47
CA ASP A 89 36.76 3.56 16.38
C ASP A 89 35.47 3.93 17.17
N PRO A 90 35.45 5.08 17.88
CA PRO A 90 34.31 5.53 18.67
C PRO A 90 32.99 5.59 17.87
N THR A 91 33.02 5.96 16.59
CA THR A 91 31.82 6.03 15.73
C THR A 91 31.23 4.64 15.53
N THR A 92 32.09 3.67 15.22
CA THR A 92 31.73 2.25 15.06
C THR A 92 31.11 1.71 16.35
N VAL A 93 31.75 1.95 17.50
CA VAL A 93 31.21 1.56 18.81
C VAL A 93 29.83 2.19 19.04
N GLY A 94 29.65 3.47 18.70
CA GLY A 94 28.37 4.17 18.79
C GLY A 94 27.28 3.52 17.94
N ILE A 95 27.59 3.15 16.69
CA ILE A 95 26.66 2.46 15.79
C ILE A 95 26.26 1.10 16.39
N LEU A 96 27.23 0.29 16.82
CA LEU A 96 26.98 -1.03 17.36
C LEU A 96 26.11 -0.99 18.63
N ARG A 97 26.34 -0.02 19.52
CA ARG A 97 25.50 0.19 20.72
C ARG A 97 24.06 0.60 20.37
N ARG A 98 23.87 1.55 19.45
CA ARG A 98 22.52 1.98 19.01
C ARG A 98 21.73 0.84 18.37
N ARG A 99 22.42 -0.07 17.69
CA ARG A 99 21.83 -1.26 17.08
C ARG A 99 21.61 -2.42 18.07
N GLY A 100 22.03 -2.27 19.33
CA GLY A 100 21.97 -3.33 20.34
C GLY A 100 22.95 -4.49 20.12
N TRP A 101 23.91 -4.33 19.20
CA TRP A 101 24.91 -5.35 18.86
C TRP A 101 26.13 -5.33 19.78
N LEU A 102 26.31 -4.23 20.52
CA LEU A 102 27.30 -4.13 21.59
C LEU A 102 26.59 -3.70 22.88
N PRO A 103 26.87 -4.34 24.04
CA PRO A 103 26.31 -3.91 25.31
C PRO A 103 26.71 -2.46 25.60
N SER A 104 25.73 -1.61 25.93
CA SER A 104 25.98 -0.22 26.33
C SER A 104 26.61 -0.11 27.72
N LYS A 105 26.46 -1.16 28.54
CA LYS A 105 27.08 -1.33 29.86
C LYS A 105 27.76 -2.69 29.89
N SER A 106 29.03 -2.71 30.28
CA SER A 106 29.68 -3.93 30.77
C SER A 106 28.82 -4.47 31.90
N ARG A 107 28.18 -5.63 31.72
CA ARG A 107 27.59 -6.38 32.86
C ARG A 107 28.73 -7.05 33.64
N THR A 108 29.62 -6.23 34.19
CA THR A 108 30.51 -6.60 35.29
C THR A 108 29.65 -6.65 36.53
N GLY A 109 29.01 -7.81 36.77
CA GLY A 109 28.08 -7.97 37.89
C GLY A 109 27.06 -9.08 37.69
N ALA A 110 27.53 -10.30 37.43
CA ALA A 110 26.80 -11.51 37.76
C ALA A 110 27.84 -12.57 38.11
N LEU A 111 28.42 -12.42 39.30
CA LEU A 111 29.01 -13.55 40.01
C LEU A 111 27.89 -14.59 40.12
N ARG A 112 28.12 -15.79 39.57
CA ARG A 112 27.27 -16.94 39.87
C ARG A 112 27.38 -17.18 41.37
N ALA A 113 26.26 -17.11 42.07
CA ALA A 113 26.10 -17.74 43.38
C ALA A 113 25.97 -19.26 43.20
#